data_AF-A0A534SID4-F1
#
_entry.id   AF-A0A534SID4-F1
#
_cell.length_a   1.000
_cell.length_b   1.000
_cell.length_c   1.000
_cell.angle_alpha   90.00
_cell.angle_beta   90.00
_cell.angle_gamma   90.00
#
_symmetry.space_group_name_H-M   'P 1'
#
loop_
_entity.id
_entity.type
_entity.pdbx_description
1 polymer ?
#
loop_
_entity_poly.entity_id
_entity_poly.type
_entity_poly.pdbx_seq_one_letter_code
_entity_poly.pdbx_strand_id
1 'polypeptide(L)'
;MRCGIRPLVSPMARPVSPVSPHEGEHLRVGDEYYVLASSLASRRRKHVLAHQDTFAVLDQSGDIPLALEEEMGVFFRGTRHLSQLELLAGGRPPFFLSSAVTPDNLRSVANLTNNDVGEDGRFTPRSTLSIRRTSLLCGPQLLVRCVLHSFTLGPLAMRLELRLSADFADVFQVRGLSRVRRGTHEPPRTEGGSLVFAYQGLDGVRRLTRCEITGADVHWEGRQALLDLVLAPEEERVVDLAITCLNDEAPPPPRLGFTGAEAVREREHRLWQGELTTVHSADDGLNAIIAQALADIFMLTVAPEPGTPHAADRFVYAGIPWFATIFGRDALITAREMLTFAPGLARSVLRTLAALQGSEVNPQRDEEPGKIIHEARYGEMPATGEVPFGRYYGSLDATPLFCMLLGAYARATGDLELVRELWPHARAAVDWMERYGDRDGDGYLEYARRTEHGLANQGWKDSGDSVFHADGRLAEPPIAPVEVQGYRYAALLAMAELAEAIEVDGAADWLAAAAS
;
A
#
# COMPACT_ATOMS: atom_id res chain seq x y z
N MET A 1 29.60 -80.68 -4.29
CA MET A 1 28.14 -80.49 -4.18
C MET A 1 27.88 -79.01 -3.91
N ARG A 2 27.34 -78.28 -4.89
CA ARG A 2 27.13 -76.82 -4.83
C ARG A 2 25.78 -76.53 -4.19
N CYS A 3 25.77 -75.68 -3.17
CA CYS A 3 24.58 -75.22 -2.46
C CYS A 3 24.07 -73.93 -3.11
N GLY A 4 22.79 -73.89 -3.48
CA GLY A 4 22.17 -72.84 -4.29
C GLY A 4 21.65 -71.66 -3.48
N ILE A 5 21.79 -70.46 -4.04
CA ILE A 5 21.21 -69.20 -3.56
C ILE A 5 20.11 -68.81 -4.57
N ARG A 6 18.89 -68.59 -4.08
CA ARG A 6 17.77 -68.04 -4.86
C ARG A 6 17.63 -66.53 -4.55
N PRO A 7 17.50 -65.65 -5.56
CA PRO A 7 16.96 -64.32 -5.38
C PRO A 7 15.44 -64.30 -5.61
N LEU A 8 14.74 -63.53 -4.78
CA LEU A 8 13.30 -63.25 -4.88
C LEU A 8 13.06 -62.14 -5.91
N VAL A 9 12.21 -62.44 -6.90
CA VAL A 9 11.72 -61.52 -7.93
C VAL A 9 10.33 -61.03 -7.51
N SER A 10 10.11 -59.72 -7.55
CA SER A 10 8.82 -59.05 -7.33
C SER A 10 8.05 -58.93 -8.66
N PRO A 11 6.74 -59.24 -8.73
CA PRO A 11 5.94 -59.01 -9.94
C PRO A 11 5.12 -57.70 -9.91
N MET A 12 4.92 -57.18 -11.11
CA MET A 12 4.42 -55.87 -11.51
C MET A 12 2.97 -55.50 -11.13
N ALA A 13 2.83 -54.22 -10.77
CA ALA A 13 1.82 -53.20 -11.11
C ALA A 13 0.44 -53.58 -11.70
N ARG A 14 -0.60 -52.98 -11.10
CA ARG A 14 -1.91 -52.64 -11.68
C ARG A 14 -2.29 -51.19 -11.29
N PRO A 15 -3.16 -50.50 -12.07
CA PRO A 15 -3.12 -49.05 -12.26
C PRO A 15 -3.80 -48.27 -11.12
N VAL A 16 -3.24 -47.09 -10.84
CA VAL A 16 -3.75 -46.11 -9.87
C VAL A 16 -4.90 -45.32 -10.51
N SER A 17 -6.05 -45.29 -9.83
CA SER A 17 -7.19 -44.42 -10.15
C SER A 17 -6.82 -42.93 -9.97
N PRO A 18 -7.45 -42.00 -10.71
CA PRO A 18 -7.08 -40.59 -10.64
C PRO A 18 -7.39 -40.02 -9.25
N VAL A 19 -6.36 -39.45 -8.63
CA VAL A 19 -6.42 -38.73 -7.37
C VAL A 19 -7.21 -37.44 -7.59
N SER A 20 -8.28 -37.26 -6.82
CA SER A 20 -9.01 -36.01 -6.65
C SER A 20 -8.10 -34.94 -6.01
N PRO A 21 -8.20 -33.66 -6.42
CA PRO A 21 -7.33 -32.61 -5.89
C PRO A 21 -7.70 -32.32 -4.43
N HIS A 22 -6.85 -32.78 -3.50
CA HIS A 22 -6.92 -32.36 -2.11
C HIS A 22 -6.25 -31.00 -1.93
N GLU A 23 -7.04 -30.08 -1.38
CA GLU A 23 -6.73 -29.19 -0.25
C GLU A 23 -5.30 -28.65 -0.18
N GLY A 24 -5.20 -27.34 -0.44
CA GLY A 24 -3.96 -26.58 -0.36
C GLY A 24 -3.30 -26.65 1.01
N GLU A 25 -1.97 -26.62 0.98
CA GLU A 25 -1.10 -26.45 2.13
C GLU A 25 -1.38 -25.08 2.78
N HIS A 26 -2.27 -25.04 3.78
CA HIS A 26 -2.54 -23.83 4.55
C HIS A 26 -1.61 -23.76 5.76
N LEU A 27 -0.56 -22.94 5.67
CA LEU A 27 0.31 -22.59 6.80
C LEU A 27 -0.37 -21.53 7.68
N ARG A 28 -0.89 -21.95 8.84
CA ARG A 28 -1.10 -21.03 9.98
C ARG A 28 0.25 -20.80 10.65
N VAL A 29 0.93 -19.70 10.30
CA VAL A 29 2.11 -19.21 11.03
C VAL A 29 1.61 -18.39 12.22
N GLY A 30 2.27 -18.51 13.37
CA GLY A 30 1.82 -18.09 14.72
C GLY A 30 1.50 -16.61 14.98
N ASP A 31 1.30 -15.80 13.94
CA ASP A 31 0.77 -14.44 14.01
C ASP A 31 -0.54 -14.36 13.22
N GLU A 32 -1.61 -13.84 13.83
CA GLU A 32 -2.92 -13.67 13.17
C GLU A 32 -2.85 -12.78 11.91
N TYR A 33 -1.77 -12.01 11.72
CA TYR A 33 -1.61 -11.03 10.64
C TYR A 33 -0.33 -11.22 9.81
N TYR A 34 0.21 -12.43 9.73
CA TYR A 34 1.39 -12.73 8.90
C TYR A 34 1.15 -12.40 7.41
N VAL A 35 2.18 -11.90 6.72
CA VAL A 35 2.16 -11.69 5.26
C VAL A 35 2.71 -12.92 4.57
N LEU A 36 1.86 -13.66 3.85
CA LEU A 36 2.29 -14.83 3.11
C LEU A 36 3.31 -14.47 2.02
N ALA A 37 4.44 -15.18 2.02
CA ALA A 37 5.45 -15.05 0.98
C ALA A 37 5.02 -15.80 -0.29
N SER A 38 5.11 -15.15 -1.45
CA SER A 38 4.93 -15.79 -2.76
C SER A 38 6.25 -15.87 -3.51
N SER A 39 6.69 -17.10 -3.80
CA SER A 39 7.89 -17.36 -4.60
C SER A 39 7.72 -16.99 -6.08
N LEU A 40 6.48 -16.90 -6.56
CA LEU A 40 6.17 -16.47 -7.92
C LEU A 40 6.20 -14.94 -8.00
N ALA A 41 5.69 -14.25 -6.98
CA ALA A 41 5.71 -12.80 -6.89
C ALA A 41 7.14 -12.27 -6.81
N SER A 42 7.98 -12.93 -6.00
CA SER A 42 9.35 -12.51 -5.78
C SER A 42 10.23 -12.57 -7.04
N ARG A 43 9.82 -13.36 -8.05
CA ARG A 43 10.53 -13.51 -9.33
C ARG A 43 10.10 -12.49 -10.38
N ARG A 44 8.96 -11.81 -10.17
CA ARG A 44 8.46 -10.80 -11.10
C ARG A 44 9.00 -9.45 -10.71
N ARG A 45 9.58 -8.75 -11.68
CA ARG A 45 9.87 -7.33 -11.51
C ARG A 45 8.54 -6.58 -11.52
N LYS A 46 8.34 -5.75 -10.49
CA LYS A 46 7.08 -5.04 -10.22
C LYS A 46 7.28 -3.56 -10.45
N HIS A 47 6.22 -2.90 -10.91
CA HIS A 47 6.09 -1.46 -10.93
C HIS A 47 4.95 -1.07 -9.99
N VAL A 48 5.28 -0.20 -9.04
CA VAL A 48 4.33 0.31 -8.05
C VAL A 48 4.01 1.74 -8.40
N LEU A 49 2.71 2.06 -8.44
CA LEU A 49 2.20 3.42 -8.56
C LEU A 49 1.29 3.70 -7.37
N ALA A 50 1.24 4.95 -6.92
CA ALA A 50 0.29 5.37 -5.89
C ALA A 50 -0.18 6.81 -6.10
N HIS A 51 -1.43 7.06 -5.71
CA HIS A 51 -1.94 8.41 -5.51
C HIS A 51 -3.14 8.38 -4.56
N GLN A 52 -3.08 9.19 -3.48
CA GLN A 52 -4.11 9.20 -2.43
C GLN A 52 -4.31 7.79 -1.86
N ASP A 53 -5.56 7.39 -1.56
CA ASP A 53 -5.90 6.05 -1.05
C ASP A 53 -5.87 4.92 -2.12
N THR A 54 -5.19 5.15 -3.25
CA THR A 54 -5.11 4.19 -4.37
C THR A 54 -3.67 3.83 -4.66
N PHE A 55 -3.41 2.54 -4.82
CA PHE A 55 -2.14 2.04 -5.35
C PHE A 55 -2.35 0.92 -6.35
N ALA A 56 -1.38 0.74 -7.23
CA ALA A 56 -1.36 -0.32 -8.22
C ALA A 56 -0.02 -1.02 -8.16
N VAL A 57 -0.04 -2.35 -8.10
CA VAL A 57 1.14 -3.20 -8.23
C VAL A 57 0.99 -3.96 -9.54
N LEU A 58 1.79 -3.57 -10.52
CA LEU A 58 1.81 -4.11 -11.88
C LEU A 58 3.08 -4.92 -12.09
N ASP A 59 3.09 -5.84 -13.04
CA ASP A 59 4.34 -6.40 -13.52
C ASP A 59 5.10 -5.40 -14.42
N GLN A 60 6.32 -5.76 -14.81
CA GLN A 60 7.17 -4.89 -15.63
C GLN A 60 6.59 -4.56 -17.02
N SER A 61 5.61 -5.31 -17.53
CA SER A 61 4.87 -5.01 -18.77
C SER A 61 3.63 -4.15 -18.54
N GLY A 62 3.33 -3.81 -17.28
CA GLY A 62 2.14 -3.08 -16.87
C GLY A 62 0.91 -3.96 -16.68
N ASP A 63 1.04 -5.28 -16.78
CA ASP A 63 -0.07 -6.23 -16.60
C ASP A 63 -0.28 -6.62 -15.14
N ILE A 64 -1.47 -7.13 -14.85
CA ILE A 64 -1.85 -7.84 -13.63
C ILE A 64 -2.30 -9.24 -14.07
N PRO A 65 -1.45 -10.27 -13.99
CA PRO A 65 -1.81 -11.62 -14.44
C PRO A 65 -2.77 -12.30 -13.46
N LEU A 66 -3.75 -13.07 -13.98
CA LEU A 66 -4.78 -13.74 -13.17
C LEU A 66 -4.24 -14.82 -12.22
N ALA A 67 -3.08 -15.39 -12.55
CA ALA A 67 -2.68 -16.72 -12.10
C ALA A 67 -2.05 -16.79 -10.70
N LEU A 68 -2.06 -15.72 -9.91
CA LEU A 68 -1.20 -15.65 -8.74
C LEU A 68 -1.91 -15.09 -7.51
N GLU A 69 -1.91 -15.86 -6.41
CA GLU A 69 -2.24 -15.41 -5.05
C GLU A 69 -1.17 -14.39 -4.60
N GLU A 70 -1.24 -13.18 -5.14
CA GLU A 70 -0.18 -12.20 -5.05
C GLU A 70 -0.69 -10.80 -4.76
N GLU A 71 0.26 -9.97 -4.33
CA GLU A 71 0.15 -8.53 -4.05
C GLU A 71 -0.19 -7.66 -5.27
N MET A 72 -0.27 -8.23 -6.48
CA MET A 72 -0.61 -7.52 -7.70
C MET A 72 -2.10 -7.15 -7.76
N GLY A 73 -2.38 -5.99 -8.34
CA GLY A 73 -3.73 -5.46 -8.46
C GLY A 73 -3.81 -3.95 -8.38
N VAL A 74 -5.03 -3.43 -8.56
CA VAL A 74 -5.38 -2.04 -8.24
C VAL A 74 -6.18 -2.05 -6.96
N PHE A 75 -5.68 -1.35 -5.95
CA PHE A 75 -6.27 -1.28 -4.63
C PHE A 75 -6.75 0.13 -4.36
N PHE A 76 -7.97 0.27 -3.87
CA PHE A 76 -8.53 1.54 -3.41
C PHE A 76 -9.15 1.33 -2.04
N ARG A 77 -8.78 2.15 -1.06
CA ARG A 77 -9.28 2.10 0.33
C ARG A 77 -9.27 0.66 0.91
N GLY A 78 -8.13 0.00 0.81
CA GLY A 78 -7.90 -1.34 1.37
C GLY A 78 -8.55 -2.50 0.61
N THR A 79 -9.25 -2.25 -0.51
CA THR A 79 -9.91 -3.29 -1.33
C THR A 79 -9.27 -3.41 -2.71
N ARG A 80 -8.99 -4.63 -3.19
CA ARG A 80 -8.50 -4.90 -4.55
C ARG A 80 -9.64 -4.80 -5.57
N HIS A 81 -9.75 -3.65 -6.21
CA HIS A 81 -10.74 -3.37 -7.24
C HIS A 81 -10.47 -4.08 -8.57
N LEU A 82 -9.21 -4.41 -8.86
CA LEU A 82 -8.82 -5.12 -10.08
C LEU A 82 -7.78 -6.18 -9.75
N SER A 83 -8.09 -7.44 -10.06
CA SER A 83 -7.25 -8.62 -9.85
C SER A 83 -6.67 -9.18 -11.14
N GLN A 84 -7.10 -8.67 -12.31
CA GLN A 84 -6.53 -9.01 -13.60
C GLN A 84 -6.63 -7.83 -14.58
N LEU A 85 -5.53 -7.58 -15.29
CA LEU A 85 -5.41 -6.64 -16.40
C LEU A 85 -4.32 -7.20 -17.32
N GLU A 86 -4.71 -7.93 -18.36
CA GLU A 86 -3.74 -8.50 -19.30
C GLU A 86 -4.01 -7.99 -20.71
N LEU A 87 -2.98 -7.43 -21.35
CA LEU A 87 -3.00 -7.08 -22.76
C LEU A 87 -2.52 -8.27 -23.60
N LEU A 88 -3.27 -8.60 -24.65
CA LEU A 88 -2.88 -9.57 -25.68
C LEU A 88 -2.88 -8.90 -27.06
N ALA A 89 -1.97 -9.33 -27.92
CA ALA A 89 -1.93 -8.98 -29.33
C ALA A 89 -1.92 -10.27 -30.15
N GLY A 90 -3.00 -10.52 -30.91
CA GLY A 90 -3.22 -11.77 -31.62
C GLY A 90 -3.25 -12.99 -30.68
N GLY A 91 -4.03 -12.92 -29.60
CA GLY A 91 -4.23 -14.01 -28.64
C GLY A 91 -3.06 -14.31 -27.69
N ARG A 92 -1.96 -13.54 -27.74
CA ARG A 92 -0.75 -13.79 -26.92
C ARG A 92 -0.28 -12.52 -26.21
N PRO A 93 0.31 -12.62 -25.01
CA PRO A 93 0.95 -11.48 -24.35
C PRO A 93 2.02 -10.86 -25.26
N PRO A 94 2.02 -9.54 -25.49
CA PRO A 94 3.03 -8.88 -26.31
C PRO A 94 4.46 -9.22 -25.88
N PHE A 95 5.36 -9.28 -26.85
CA PHE A 95 6.78 -9.48 -26.61
C PHE A 95 7.35 -8.26 -25.88
N PHE A 96 7.94 -8.50 -24.69
CA PHE A 96 8.51 -7.45 -23.84
C PHE A 96 9.88 -6.96 -24.37
N LEU A 97 10.05 -5.64 -24.49
CA LEU A 97 11.33 -5.04 -24.92
C LEU A 97 12.05 -4.36 -23.75
N SER A 98 11.37 -3.45 -23.06
CA SER A 98 11.94 -2.71 -21.95
C SER A 98 10.84 -2.05 -21.12
N SER A 99 11.17 -1.69 -19.87
CA SER A 99 10.29 -0.86 -19.06
C SER A 99 11.02 -0.13 -17.95
N ALA A 100 10.38 0.92 -17.42
CA ALA A 100 10.85 1.72 -16.32
C ALA A 100 9.68 2.41 -15.60
N VAL A 101 9.89 2.74 -14.33
CA VAL A 101 9.13 3.79 -13.64
C VAL A 101 9.87 5.11 -13.83
N THR A 102 9.16 6.20 -14.10
CA THR A 102 9.78 7.51 -14.27
C THR A 102 10.38 7.99 -12.93
N PRO A 103 11.47 8.79 -12.94
CA PRO A 103 12.15 9.20 -11.69
C PRO A 103 11.28 9.99 -10.70
N ASP A 104 10.16 10.54 -11.16
CA ASP A 104 9.14 11.23 -10.35
C ASP A 104 8.09 10.27 -9.75
N ASN A 105 8.24 8.95 -9.96
CA ASN A 105 7.30 7.89 -9.60
C ASN A 105 5.87 8.06 -10.16
N LEU A 106 5.66 8.96 -11.12
CA LEU A 106 4.32 9.25 -11.64
C LEU A 106 3.84 8.19 -12.62
N ARG A 107 4.75 7.65 -13.45
CA ARG A 107 4.40 6.81 -14.60
C ARG A 107 5.19 5.53 -14.62
N SER A 108 4.52 4.47 -15.05
CA SER A 108 5.16 3.23 -15.48
C SER A 108 5.09 3.14 -17.00
N VAL A 109 6.22 2.96 -17.67
CA VAL A 109 6.31 2.86 -19.14
C VAL A 109 6.85 1.49 -19.51
N ALA A 110 6.13 0.77 -20.37
CA ALA A 110 6.57 -0.47 -20.99
C ALA A 110 6.55 -0.35 -22.52
N ASN A 111 7.65 -0.74 -23.15
CA ASN A 111 7.76 -0.87 -24.60
C ASN A 111 7.63 -2.35 -24.96
N LEU A 112 6.63 -2.66 -25.79
CA LEU A 112 6.24 -4.00 -26.17
C LEU A 112 6.09 -4.08 -27.69
N THR A 113 5.97 -5.30 -28.22
CA THR A 113 5.65 -5.51 -29.63
C THR A 113 4.81 -6.77 -29.84
N ASN A 114 4.15 -6.90 -30.99
CA ASN A 114 3.43 -8.12 -31.32
C ASN A 114 4.37 -9.33 -31.47
N ASN A 115 3.83 -10.51 -31.19
CA ASN A 115 4.46 -11.78 -31.54
C ASN A 115 4.27 -12.10 -33.03
N ASP A 116 4.91 -13.17 -33.49
CA ASP A 116 4.50 -13.84 -34.73
C ASP A 116 3.07 -14.37 -34.57
N VAL A 117 2.15 -13.88 -35.40
CA VAL A 117 0.73 -14.24 -35.39
C VAL A 117 0.37 -14.85 -36.74
N GLY A 118 -0.27 -16.01 -36.72
CA GLY A 118 -0.83 -16.65 -37.92
C GLY A 118 -2.32 -16.88 -37.73
N GLU A 119 -3.16 -16.21 -38.52
CA GLU A 119 -4.62 -16.33 -38.45
C GLU A 119 -5.20 -16.29 -39.88
N ASP A 120 -6.12 -17.19 -40.21
CA ASP A 120 -6.81 -17.28 -41.50
C ASP A 120 -5.89 -17.20 -42.75
N GLY A 121 -4.70 -17.81 -42.67
CA GLY A 121 -3.72 -17.84 -43.76
C GLY A 121 -2.92 -16.54 -43.95
N ARG A 122 -3.10 -15.55 -43.06
CA ARG A 122 -2.26 -14.34 -42.98
C ARG A 122 -1.24 -14.50 -41.86
N PHE A 123 0.02 -14.24 -42.20
CA PHE A 123 1.12 -14.23 -41.24
C PHE A 123 1.53 -12.78 -40.98
N THR A 124 1.47 -12.37 -39.72
CA THR A 124 1.98 -11.09 -39.23
C THR A 124 3.27 -11.38 -38.47
N PRO A 125 4.44 -11.02 -39.04
CA PRO A 125 5.72 -11.20 -38.36
C PRO A 125 5.76 -10.45 -37.03
N ARG A 126 6.56 -10.93 -36.07
CA ARG A 126 6.89 -10.16 -34.88
C ARG A 126 7.52 -8.80 -35.25
N SER A 127 7.44 -7.84 -34.33
CA SER A 127 8.07 -6.52 -34.51
C SER A 127 7.48 -5.67 -35.63
N THR A 128 6.25 -5.95 -36.07
CA THR A 128 5.51 -5.11 -37.03
C THR A 128 4.65 -4.05 -36.36
N LEU A 129 4.28 -4.25 -35.09
CA LEU A 129 3.53 -3.33 -34.25
C LEU A 129 4.36 -2.99 -33.02
N SER A 130 4.71 -1.72 -32.83
CA SER A 130 5.18 -1.23 -31.53
C SER A 130 3.99 -0.86 -30.66
N ILE A 131 4.08 -1.22 -29.38
CA ILE A 131 3.10 -0.88 -28.35
C ILE A 131 3.86 -0.20 -27.21
N ARG A 132 3.71 1.12 -27.07
CA ARG A 132 4.19 1.85 -25.90
C ARG A 132 3.04 2.02 -24.93
N ARG A 133 3.12 1.34 -23.79
CA ARG A 133 2.13 1.40 -22.72
C ARG A 133 2.63 2.30 -21.60
N THR A 134 1.88 3.34 -21.28
CA THR A 134 2.15 4.21 -20.12
C THR A 134 1.00 4.09 -19.14
N SER A 135 1.29 3.75 -17.88
CA SER A 135 0.32 3.67 -16.79
C SER A 135 0.54 4.80 -15.79
N LEU A 136 -0.55 5.39 -15.31
CA LEU A 136 -0.59 6.53 -14.38
C LEU A 136 -1.75 6.34 -13.40
N LEU A 137 -1.54 6.62 -12.11
CA LEU A 137 -2.63 6.73 -11.14
C LEU A 137 -3.00 8.19 -10.89
N CYS A 138 -4.31 8.47 -10.85
CA CYS A 138 -4.84 9.76 -10.47
C CYS A 138 -6.12 9.61 -9.63
N GLY A 139 -6.00 9.74 -8.30
CA GLY A 139 -7.08 9.41 -7.39
C GLY A 139 -7.44 7.93 -7.53
N PRO A 140 -8.73 7.56 -7.58
CA PRO A 140 -9.14 6.17 -7.71
C PRO A 140 -9.10 5.64 -9.15
N GLN A 141 -8.40 6.33 -10.07
CA GLN A 141 -8.31 5.93 -11.48
C GLN A 141 -6.91 5.45 -11.84
N LEU A 142 -6.83 4.25 -12.42
CA LEU A 142 -5.69 3.79 -13.21
C LEU A 142 -5.94 4.11 -14.68
N LEU A 143 -5.11 4.99 -15.23
CA LEU A 143 -5.13 5.39 -16.63
C LEU A 143 -3.98 4.69 -17.35
N VAL A 144 -4.29 4.02 -18.45
CA VAL A 144 -3.32 3.32 -19.29
C VAL A 144 -3.45 3.88 -20.71
N ARG A 145 -2.36 4.41 -21.25
CA ARG A 145 -2.27 4.87 -22.64
C ARG A 145 -1.41 3.89 -23.44
N CYS A 146 -1.99 3.30 -24.47
CA CYS A 146 -1.29 2.48 -25.45
C CYS A 146 -1.12 3.29 -26.74
N VAL A 147 0.13 3.67 -27.05
CA VAL A 147 0.50 4.23 -28.35
C VAL A 147 0.94 3.09 -29.25
N LEU A 148 0.17 2.86 -30.31
CA LEU A 148 0.32 1.78 -31.28
C LEU A 148 0.96 2.35 -32.54
N HIS A 149 2.06 1.80 -33.00
CA HIS A 149 2.74 2.25 -34.22
C HIS A 149 2.97 1.09 -35.18
N SER A 150 2.47 1.22 -36.42
CA SER A 150 2.63 0.21 -37.47
C SER A 150 3.93 0.43 -38.25
N PHE A 151 4.74 -0.62 -38.41
CA PHE A 151 5.95 -0.65 -39.23
C PHE A 151 5.78 -1.46 -40.53
N THR A 152 4.55 -1.77 -40.91
CA THR A 152 4.27 -2.52 -42.15
C THR A 152 4.17 -1.58 -43.35
N LEU A 153 4.57 -2.08 -44.53
CA LEU A 153 4.44 -1.35 -45.79
C LEU A 153 3.00 -1.31 -46.34
N GLY A 154 2.10 -2.17 -45.83
CA GLY A 154 0.67 -2.19 -46.15
C GLY A 154 -0.18 -2.09 -44.89
N PRO A 155 -1.52 -2.03 -45.01
CA PRO A 155 -2.41 -1.99 -43.85
C PRO A 155 -2.19 -3.20 -42.93
N LEU A 156 -2.00 -2.93 -41.64
CA LEU A 156 -1.85 -3.94 -40.60
C LEU A 156 -3.20 -4.17 -39.92
N ALA A 157 -3.77 -5.35 -40.13
CA ALA A 157 -4.91 -5.83 -39.35
C ALA A 157 -4.39 -6.56 -38.09
N MET A 158 -4.83 -6.14 -36.91
CA MET A 158 -4.42 -6.71 -35.63
C MET A 158 -5.59 -6.69 -34.66
N ARG A 159 -5.80 -7.81 -33.96
CA ARG A 159 -6.69 -7.87 -32.80
C ARG A 159 -5.89 -7.63 -31.52
N LEU A 160 -6.31 -6.64 -30.74
CA LEU A 160 -5.89 -6.49 -29.36
C LEU A 160 -6.99 -7.00 -28.43
N GLU A 161 -6.61 -7.65 -27.35
CA GLU A 161 -7.54 -8.15 -26.34
C GLU A 161 -7.10 -7.65 -24.97
N LEU A 162 -8.06 -7.23 -24.16
CA LEU A 162 -7.85 -6.90 -22.75
C LEU A 162 -8.66 -7.85 -21.88
N ARG A 163 -7.98 -8.59 -20.99
CA ARG A 163 -8.64 -9.46 -20.01
C ARG A 163 -8.68 -8.77 -18.66
N LEU A 164 -9.89 -8.65 -18.10
CA LEU A 164 -10.15 -7.90 -16.87
C LEU A 164 -10.89 -8.76 -15.86
N SER A 165 -10.47 -8.73 -14.60
CA SER A 165 -11.22 -9.35 -13.50
C SER A 165 -11.10 -8.50 -12.25
N ALA A 166 -12.14 -8.53 -11.42
CA ALA A 166 -12.20 -7.91 -10.11
C ALA A 166 -12.67 -8.95 -9.09
N ASP A 167 -12.00 -9.02 -7.94
CA ASP A 167 -12.34 -9.92 -6.84
C ASP A 167 -12.73 -9.20 -5.54
N PHE A 168 -12.50 -7.88 -5.46
CA PHE A 168 -12.81 -7.05 -4.30
C PHE A 168 -12.24 -7.63 -2.99
N ALA A 169 -11.09 -8.29 -3.09
CA ALA A 169 -10.42 -8.86 -1.93
C ALA A 169 -9.91 -7.73 -1.01
N ASP A 170 -10.19 -7.83 0.27
CA ASP A 170 -9.58 -6.95 1.28
C ASP A 170 -8.07 -7.24 1.36
N VAL A 171 -7.25 -6.22 1.63
CA VAL A 171 -5.79 -6.36 1.73
C VAL A 171 -5.36 -7.45 2.71
N PHE A 172 -6.11 -7.68 3.79
CA PHE A 172 -5.83 -8.78 4.72
C PHE A 172 -6.08 -10.16 4.11
N GLN A 173 -7.10 -10.30 3.26
CA GLN A 173 -7.29 -11.54 2.49
C GLN A 173 -6.13 -11.78 1.54
N VAL A 174 -5.65 -10.72 0.86
CA VAL A 174 -4.51 -10.82 -0.07
C VAL A 174 -3.22 -11.17 0.68
N ARG A 175 -3.05 -10.71 1.93
CA ARG A 175 -1.94 -11.09 2.80
C ARG A 175 -1.98 -12.55 3.27
N GLY A 176 -3.13 -13.22 3.14
CA GLY A 176 -3.30 -14.62 3.51
C GLY A 176 -4.32 -14.90 4.60
N LEU A 177 -4.97 -13.87 5.16
CA LEU A 177 -6.02 -14.11 6.15
C LEU A 177 -7.22 -14.80 5.49
N SER A 178 -7.59 -15.93 6.07
CA SER A 178 -8.79 -16.66 5.66
C SER A 178 -10.02 -15.92 6.16
N ARG A 179 -10.93 -15.61 5.24
CA ARG A 179 -12.17 -14.90 5.55
C ARG A 179 -13.37 -15.82 5.40
N VAL A 180 -14.15 -15.97 6.48
CA VAL A 180 -15.26 -16.93 6.57
C VAL A 180 -16.48 -16.48 5.78
N ARG A 181 -16.76 -15.17 5.77
CA ARG A 181 -17.90 -14.58 5.06
C ARG A 181 -17.40 -13.58 4.03
N ARG A 182 -18.14 -13.43 2.94
CA ARG A 182 -17.88 -12.44 1.91
C ARG A 182 -19.19 -11.76 1.55
N GLY A 183 -19.07 -10.54 1.03
CA GLY A 183 -20.16 -9.85 0.38
C GLY A 183 -20.61 -10.55 -0.90
N THR A 184 -21.46 -9.87 -1.67
CA THR A 184 -22.07 -10.45 -2.88
C THR A 184 -21.50 -9.80 -4.13
N HIS A 185 -21.01 -10.63 -5.05
CA HIS A 185 -20.62 -10.18 -6.39
C HIS A 185 -21.84 -10.11 -7.30
N GLU A 186 -21.97 -9.01 -8.04
CA GLU A 186 -22.88 -8.94 -9.17
C GLU A 186 -22.17 -9.46 -10.44
N PRO A 187 -22.89 -10.08 -11.40
CA PRO A 187 -22.31 -10.44 -12.68
C PRO A 187 -21.72 -9.21 -13.41
N PRO A 188 -20.56 -9.35 -14.07
CA PRO A 188 -20.00 -8.27 -14.87
C PRO A 188 -20.98 -7.89 -15.99
N ARG A 189 -21.12 -6.58 -16.23
CA ARG A 189 -22.07 -6.05 -17.21
C ARG A 189 -21.49 -4.88 -17.98
N THR A 190 -22.01 -4.66 -19.17
CA THR A 190 -21.64 -3.51 -20.00
C THR A 190 -22.68 -2.40 -19.84
N GLU A 191 -22.24 -1.21 -19.46
CA GLU A 191 -23.09 -0.03 -19.27
C GLU A 191 -22.49 1.18 -19.98
N GLY A 192 -23.18 1.73 -20.97
CA GLY A 192 -22.72 2.93 -21.70
C GLY A 192 -21.37 2.74 -22.41
N GLY A 193 -21.08 1.53 -22.91
CA GLY A 193 -19.81 1.20 -23.57
C GLY A 193 -18.68 0.79 -22.62
N SER A 194 -18.91 0.81 -21.30
CA SER A 194 -17.93 0.46 -20.27
C SER A 194 -18.22 -0.91 -19.68
N LEU A 195 -17.19 -1.69 -19.33
CA LEU A 195 -17.34 -2.89 -18.50
C LEU A 195 -17.39 -2.48 -17.02
N VAL A 196 -18.36 -3.03 -16.27
CA VAL A 196 -18.56 -2.73 -14.85
C VAL A 196 -18.56 -4.02 -14.04
N PHE A 197 -17.67 -4.08 -13.06
CA PHE A 197 -17.71 -5.04 -11.96
C PHE A 197 -18.36 -4.39 -10.75
N ALA A 198 -19.15 -5.16 -9.98
CA ALA A 198 -19.81 -4.65 -8.79
C ALA A 198 -19.79 -5.67 -7.65
N TYR A 199 -19.65 -5.15 -6.44
CA TYR A 199 -19.60 -5.93 -5.21
C TYR A 199 -20.30 -5.18 -4.07
N GLN A 200 -21.19 -5.89 -3.39
CA GLN A 200 -21.86 -5.41 -2.18
C GLN A 200 -21.14 -5.98 -0.97
N GLY A 201 -20.40 -5.13 -0.23
CA GLY A 201 -19.68 -5.54 0.97
C GLY A 201 -20.60 -5.84 2.16
N LEU A 202 -20.08 -6.62 3.11
CA LEU A 202 -20.70 -6.93 4.40
C LEU A 202 -20.82 -5.69 5.30
N ASP A 203 -20.02 -4.66 5.04
CA ASP A 203 -20.10 -3.33 5.65
C ASP A 203 -21.28 -2.49 5.10
N GLY A 204 -22.05 -3.02 4.15
CA GLY A 204 -23.13 -2.28 3.50
C GLY A 204 -22.66 -1.34 2.38
N VAL A 205 -21.35 -1.29 2.10
CA VAL A 205 -20.77 -0.41 1.09
C VAL A 205 -20.72 -1.10 -0.26
N ARG A 206 -21.31 -0.47 -1.28
CA ARG A 206 -21.19 -0.94 -2.66
C ARG A 206 -19.90 -0.42 -3.28
N ARG A 207 -19.20 -1.31 -3.97
CA ARG A 207 -17.93 -1.05 -4.65
C ARG A 207 -18.07 -1.40 -6.11
N LEU A 208 -17.63 -0.52 -7.00
CA LEU A 208 -17.63 -0.74 -8.44
C LEU A 208 -16.23 -0.57 -9.02
N THR A 209 -15.95 -1.30 -10.09
CA THR A 209 -14.78 -1.06 -10.95
C THR A 209 -15.29 -0.88 -12.36
N ARG A 210 -15.12 0.34 -12.89
CA ARG A 210 -15.59 0.72 -14.23
C ARG A 210 -14.40 0.83 -15.17
N CYS A 211 -14.42 0.07 -16.27
CA CYS A 211 -13.39 0.04 -17.28
C CYS A 211 -13.91 0.67 -18.58
N GLU A 212 -13.31 1.78 -18.99
CA GLU A 212 -13.65 2.50 -20.22
C GLU A 212 -12.47 2.49 -21.17
N ILE A 213 -12.72 2.23 -22.45
CA ILE A 213 -11.69 2.24 -23.50
C ILE A 213 -12.11 3.25 -24.57
N THR A 214 -11.16 4.07 -25.00
CA THR A 214 -11.35 5.09 -26.02
C THR A 214 -10.22 5.04 -27.05
N GLY A 215 -10.46 5.54 -28.26
CA GLY A 215 -9.49 5.49 -29.36
C GLY A 215 -9.56 4.22 -30.22
N ALA A 216 -10.52 3.34 -29.96
CA ALA A 216 -10.84 2.17 -30.76
C ALA A 216 -12.31 1.78 -30.60
N ASP A 217 -12.85 1.03 -31.57
CA ASP A 217 -14.11 0.32 -31.42
C ASP A 217 -13.89 -0.91 -30.52
N VAL A 218 -14.79 -1.11 -29.56
CA VAL A 218 -14.61 -2.13 -28.51
C VAL A 218 -15.83 -3.05 -28.50
N HIS A 219 -15.57 -4.34 -28.64
CA HIS A 219 -16.57 -5.38 -28.39
C HIS A 219 -16.29 -6.05 -27.05
N TRP A 220 -17.28 -6.03 -26.15
CA TRP A 220 -17.17 -6.67 -24.83
C TRP A 220 -17.73 -8.09 -24.86
N GLU A 221 -16.88 -9.07 -24.56
CA GLU A 221 -17.25 -10.47 -24.38
C GLU A 221 -17.02 -10.89 -22.93
N GLY A 222 -18.06 -10.75 -22.10
CA GLY A 222 -18.01 -11.05 -20.68
C GLY A 222 -17.00 -10.17 -19.94
N ARG A 223 -15.78 -10.70 -19.76
CA ARG A 223 -14.66 -10.05 -19.03
C ARG A 223 -13.53 -9.57 -19.96
N GLN A 224 -13.77 -9.65 -21.27
CA GLN A 224 -12.76 -9.36 -22.28
C GLN A 224 -13.23 -8.20 -23.15
N ALA A 225 -12.32 -7.28 -23.46
CA ALA A 225 -12.51 -6.29 -24.52
C ALA A 225 -11.73 -6.73 -25.75
N LEU A 226 -12.40 -6.82 -26.89
CA LEU A 226 -11.84 -7.12 -28.19
C LEU A 226 -11.80 -5.84 -29.03
N LEU A 227 -10.61 -5.52 -29.55
CA LEU A 227 -10.36 -4.35 -30.39
C LEU A 227 -9.79 -4.83 -31.72
N ASP A 228 -10.61 -4.78 -32.76
CA ASP A 228 -10.18 -5.10 -34.12
C ASP A 228 -9.66 -3.83 -34.79
N LEU A 229 -8.34 -3.75 -34.96
CA LEU A 229 -7.66 -2.58 -35.48
C LEU A 229 -7.16 -2.82 -36.90
N VAL A 230 -7.33 -1.81 -37.75
CA VAL A 230 -6.67 -1.71 -39.04
C VAL A 230 -5.85 -0.41 -39.04
N LEU A 231 -4.53 -0.56 -39.02
CA LEU A 231 -3.56 0.53 -39.02
C LEU A 231 -3.01 0.72 -40.43
N ALA A 232 -2.98 1.96 -40.94
CA ALA A 232 -2.27 2.28 -42.17
C ALA A 232 -0.75 2.14 -42.00
N PRO A 233 0.03 2.07 -43.09
CA PRO A 233 1.49 2.12 -43.01
C PRO A 233 1.96 3.34 -42.23
N GLU A 234 2.88 3.16 -41.28
CA GLU A 234 3.40 4.21 -40.39
C GLU A 234 2.32 4.93 -39.55
N GLU A 235 1.11 4.37 -39.44
CA GLU A 235 0.08 4.97 -38.60
C GLU A 235 0.43 4.83 -37.12
N GLU A 236 0.36 5.95 -36.40
CA GLU A 236 0.29 5.98 -34.95
C GLU A 236 -1.17 6.13 -34.49
N ARG A 237 -1.61 5.24 -33.60
CA ARG A 237 -2.94 5.29 -32.99
C ARG A 237 -2.84 5.21 -31.47
N VAL A 238 -3.61 6.05 -30.80
CA VAL A 238 -3.68 6.07 -29.33
C VAL A 238 -4.95 5.37 -28.87
N VAL A 239 -4.80 4.39 -27.98
CA VAL A 239 -5.89 3.72 -27.27
C VAL A 239 -5.70 3.96 -25.78
N ASP A 240 -6.67 4.63 -25.16
CA ASP A 240 -6.66 4.93 -23.73
C ASP A 240 -7.66 4.04 -22.99
N LEU A 241 -7.22 3.46 -21.88
CA LEU A 241 -8.03 2.70 -20.92
C LEU A 241 -8.07 3.49 -19.59
N ALA A 242 -9.29 3.69 -19.08
CA ALA A 242 -9.53 4.25 -17.75
C ALA A 242 -10.22 3.20 -16.88
N ILE A 243 -9.56 2.80 -15.79
CA ILE A 243 -10.11 1.90 -14.77
C ILE A 243 -10.40 2.73 -13.52
N THR A 244 -11.68 2.96 -13.24
CA THR A 244 -12.13 3.77 -12.12
C THR A 244 -12.66 2.90 -10.99
N CYS A 245 -12.04 3.00 -9.81
CA CYS A 245 -12.53 2.41 -8.58
C CYS A 245 -13.58 3.34 -7.97
N LEU A 246 -14.76 2.82 -7.64
CA LEU A 246 -15.86 3.57 -7.04
C LEU A 246 -16.27 2.89 -5.74
N ASN A 247 -16.59 3.71 -4.75
CA ASN A 247 -17.04 3.31 -3.43
C ASN A 247 -18.14 4.29 -3.01
N ASP A 248 -19.29 3.80 -2.55
CA ASP A 248 -20.45 4.63 -2.19
C ASP A 248 -20.16 5.65 -1.07
N GLU A 249 -19.11 5.42 -0.26
CA GLU A 249 -18.66 6.34 0.80
C GLU A 249 -17.55 7.30 0.33
N ALA A 250 -17.11 7.20 -0.92
CA ALA A 250 -16.12 8.10 -1.50
C ALA A 250 -16.82 9.14 -2.39
N PRO A 251 -16.28 10.38 -2.47
CA PRO A 251 -16.76 11.34 -3.45
C PRO A 251 -16.56 10.77 -4.87
N PRO A 252 -17.46 11.10 -5.82
CA PRO A 252 -17.30 10.67 -7.20
C PRO A 252 -16.00 11.25 -7.78
N PRO A 253 -15.19 10.43 -8.47
CA PRO A 253 -13.92 10.92 -8.99
C PRO A 253 -14.13 11.87 -10.17
N PRO A 254 -13.18 12.79 -10.41
CA PRO A 254 -13.23 13.66 -11.57
C PRO A 254 -13.15 12.83 -12.85
N ARG A 255 -13.90 13.21 -13.88
CA ARG A 255 -13.85 12.55 -15.20
C ARG A 255 -12.64 13.07 -15.98
N LEU A 256 -11.48 12.46 -15.76
CA LEU A 256 -10.23 12.83 -16.43
C LEU A 256 -9.84 11.75 -17.44
N GLY A 257 -9.54 12.16 -18.68
CA GLY A 257 -8.76 11.32 -19.58
C GLY A 257 -7.27 11.33 -19.20
N PHE A 258 -6.46 10.49 -19.84
CA PHE A 258 -5.05 10.32 -19.52
C PHE A 258 -4.28 11.66 -19.45
N THR A 259 -4.40 12.52 -20.47
CA THR A 259 -3.71 13.82 -20.52
C THR A 259 -4.13 14.76 -19.37
N GLY A 260 -5.41 14.74 -18.98
CA GLY A 260 -5.91 15.56 -17.87
C GLY A 260 -5.40 15.07 -16.53
N ALA A 261 -5.40 13.75 -16.32
CA ALA A 261 -4.83 13.10 -15.13
C ALA A 261 -3.32 13.38 -15.01
N GLU A 262 -2.59 13.31 -16.12
CA GLU A 262 -1.16 13.61 -16.17
C GLU A 262 -0.86 15.05 -15.76
N ALA A 263 -1.59 16.02 -16.32
CA ALA A 263 -1.43 17.42 -15.96
C ALA A 263 -1.71 17.70 -14.47
N VAL A 264 -2.68 17.00 -13.86
CA VAL A 264 -2.96 17.08 -12.42
C VAL A 264 -1.76 16.56 -11.61
N ARG A 265 -1.29 15.35 -11.92
CA ARG A 265 -0.17 14.71 -11.20
C ARG A 265 1.12 15.51 -11.32
N GLU A 266 1.44 16.01 -12.51
CA GLU A 266 2.61 16.85 -12.71
C GLU A 266 2.50 18.19 -11.97
N ARG A 267 1.30 18.77 -11.89
CA ARG A 267 1.08 19.98 -11.10
C ARG A 267 1.29 19.73 -9.61
N GLU A 268 0.75 18.63 -9.07
CA GLU A 268 0.94 18.25 -7.66
C GLU A 268 2.42 18.00 -7.35
N HIS A 269 3.12 17.29 -8.22
CA HIS A 269 4.55 17.04 -8.07
C HIS A 269 5.37 18.35 -8.11
N ARG A 270 5.06 19.28 -9.01
CA ARG A 270 5.70 20.61 -9.04
C ARG A 270 5.44 21.41 -7.76
N LEU A 271 4.23 21.37 -7.22
CA LEU A 271 3.90 22.05 -5.97
C LEU A 271 4.67 21.43 -4.79
N TRP A 272 4.72 20.11 -4.72
CA TRP A 272 5.53 19.38 -3.74
C TRP A 272 7.00 19.80 -3.81
N GLN A 273 7.62 19.76 -4.99
CA GLN A 273 9.01 20.19 -5.18
C GLN A 273 9.26 21.63 -4.77
N GLY A 274 8.28 22.53 -4.94
CA GLY A 274 8.37 23.92 -4.51
C GLY A 274 8.39 24.12 -2.99
N GLU A 275 7.97 23.13 -2.21
CA GLU A 275 8.02 23.15 -0.74
C GLU A 275 9.28 22.50 -0.15
N LEU A 276 10.07 21.80 -0.97
CA LEU A 276 11.24 21.07 -0.52
C LEU A 276 12.49 21.95 -0.46
N THR A 277 13.34 21.67 0.51
CA THR A 277 14.73 22.13 0.51
C THR A 277 15.52 21.35 -0.53
N THR A 278 16.10 22.05 -1.50
CA THR A 278 16.96 21.44 -2.53
C THR A 278 18.36 21.19 -1.99
N VAL A 279 18.84 19.95 -2.11
CA VAL A 279 20.20 19.54 -1.74
C VAL A 279 20.96 19.13 -3.00
N HIS A 280 22.21 19.56 -3.12
CA HIS A 280 23.09 19.20 -4.23
C HIS A 280 24.45 18.75 -3.71
N SER A 281 24.91 17.61 -4.21
CA SER A 281 26.23 17.04 -3.98
C SER A 281 27.08 17.05 -5.26
N ALA A 282 28.40 17.04 -5.12
CA ALA A 282 29.30 16.79 -6.25
C ALA A 282 29.27 15.32 -6.72
N ASP A 283 28.63 14.43 -5.96
CA ASP A 283 28.42 13.02 -6.32
C ASP A 283 27.01 12.83 -6.92
N ASP A 284 26.96 12.50 -8.21
CA ASP A 284 25.71 12.28 -8.94
C ASP A 284 24.91 11.07 -8.43
N GLY A 285 25.59 10.06 -7.87
CA GLY A 285 24.94 8.91 -7.26
C GLY A 285 24.19 9.30 -5.99
N LEU A 286 24.79 10.15 -5.16
CA LEU A 286 24.10 10.70 -3.98
C LEU A 286 22.90 11.57 -4.38
N ASN A 287 23.04 12.39 -5.42
CA ASN A 287 21.92 13.18 -5.94
C ASN A 287 20.77 12.29 -6.42
N ALA A 288 21.08 11.18 -7.10
CA ALA A 288 20.08 10.22 -7.56
C ALA A 288 19.35 9.52 -6.38
N ILE A 289 20.08 9.14 -5.33
CA ILE A 289 19.50 8.52 -4.13
C ILE A 289 18.55 9.50 -3.43
N ILE A 290 18.96 10.76 -3.24
CA ILE A 290 18.12 11.78 -2.61
C ILE A 290 16.88 12.05 -3.47
N ALA A 291 17.03 12.18 -4.79
CA ALA A 291 15.91 12.40 -5.71
C ALA A 291 14.90 11.25 -5.65
N GLN A 292 15.36 9.99 -5.64
CA GLN A 292 14.48 8.83 -5.50
C GLN A 292 13.77 8.82 -4.15
N ALA A 293 14.49 9.07 -3.04
CA ALA A 293 13.88 9.10 -1.72
C ALA A 293 12.77 10.17 -1.62
N LEU A 294 12.99 11.36 -2.18
CA LEU A 294 11.97 12.43 -2.19
C LEU A 294 10.77 12.10 -3.08
N ALA A 295 10.99 11.38 -4.20
CA ALA A 295 9.91 10.88 -5.05
C ALA A 295 9.11 9.76 -4.36
N ASP A 296 9.77 8.91 -3.55
CA ASP A 296 9.12 7.86 -2.77
C ASP A 296 8.24 8.46 -1.66
N ILE A 297 8.75 9.47 -0.93
CA ILE A 297 7.94 10.22 0.06
C ILE A 297 6.74 10.91 -0.60
N PHE A 298 6.94 11.53 -1.77
CA PHE A 298 5.84 12.13 -2.52
C PHE A 298 4.77 11.11 -2.88
N MET A 299 5.17 9.93 -3.38
CA MET A 299 4.26 8.85 -3.74
C MET A 299 3.45 8.36 -2.54
N LEU A 300 4.03 8.36 -1.34
CA LEU A 300 3.38 7.94 -0.09
C LEU A 300 2.57 9.06 0.58
N THR A 301 2.62 10.29 0.08
CA THR A 301 1.91 11.43 0.67
C THR A 301 0.50 11.55 0.12
N VAL A 302 -0.49 11.59 1.02
CA VAL A 302 -1.91 11.81 0.72
C VAL A 302 -2.33 13.22 1.12
N ALA A 303 -3.26 13.80 0.37
CA ALA A 303 -3.87 15.09 0.67
C ALA A 303 -5.01 14.92 1.69
N PRO A 304 -5.37 15.95 2.46
CA PRO A 304 -6.46 15.84 3.43
C PRO A 304 -7.80 15.58 2.74
N GLU A 305 -8.57 14.62 3.26
CA GLU A 305 -9.91 14.29 2.78
C GLU A 305 -10.92 14.25 3.94
N PRO A 306 -12.01 15.04 3.92
CA PRO A 306 -13.04 14.99 4.95
C PRO A 306 -13.65 13.60 5.11
N GLY A 307 -13.86 13.17 6.36
CA GLY A 307 -14.43 11.86 6.66
C GLY A 307 -13.41 10.72 6.66
N THR A 308 -12.14 11.00 6.39
CA THR A 308 -11.06 10.00 6.45
C THR A 308 -10.14 10.18 7.66
N PRO A 309 -9.34 9.17 8.06
CA PRO A 309 -8.33 9.33 9.10
C PRO A 309 -7.28 10.43 8.85
N HIS A 310 -7.04 10.82 7.60
CA HIS A 310 -6.13 11.92 7.24
C HIS A 310 -6.87 13.24 6.97
N ALA A 311 -8.06 13.46 7.53
CA ALA A 311 -8.84 14.68 7.28
C ALA A 311 -8.20 15.99 7.79
N ALA A 312 -7.30 15.91 8.77
CA ALA A 312 -6.76 17.08 9.44
C ALA A 312 -5.76 17.86 8.57
N ASP A 313 -4.87 17.15 7.89
CA ASP A 313 -3.82 17.71 7.04
C ASP A 313 -3.26 16.61 6.13
N ARG A 314 -2.32 16.94 5.23
CA ARG A 314 -1.62 15.92 4.42
C ARG A 314 -0.91 14.91 5.32
N PHE A 315 -0.76 13.67 4.86
CA PHE A 315 -0.13 12.62 5.66
C PHE A 315 0.74 11.70 4.82
N VAL A 316 1.79 11.13 5.41
CA VAL A 316 2.65 10.14 4.75
C VAL A 316 2.28 8.73 5.22
N TYR A 317 1.92 7.85 4.30
CA TYR A 317 1.66 6.43 4.59
C TYR A 317 2.97 5.64 4.76
N ALA A 318 2.90 4.54 5.51
CA ALA A 318 4.10 3.76 5.86
C ALA A 318 4.75 3.04 4.67
N GLY A 319 3.95 2.49 3.75
CA GLY A 319 4.52 1.80 2.60
C GLY A 319 3.54 0.95 1.81
N ILE A 320 3.91 0.62 0.56
CA ILE A 320 3.05 -0.12 -0.36
C ILE A 320 3.67 -1.51 -0.59
N PRO A 321 2.88 -2.60 -0.69
CA PRO A 321 1.41 -2.62 -0.74
C PRO A 321 0.69 -2.78 0.60
N TRP A 322 1.36 -3.28 1.64
CA TRP A 322 0.66 -3.76 2.84
C TRP A 322 0.35 -2.67 3.88
N PHE A 323 1.05 -1.55 3.82
CA PHE A 323 1.04 -0.51 4.84
C PHE A 323 0.58 0.84 4.28
N ALA A 324 -0.22 0.80 3.19
CA ALA A 324 -0.71 1.96 2.45
C ALA A 324 -1.87 2.63 3.20
N THR A 325 -1.59 3.10 4.42
CA THR A 325 -2.56 3.68 5.34
C THR A 325 -1.86 4.48 6.45
N ILE A 326 -2.62 5.04 7.38
CA ILE A 326 -2.05 5.73 8.56
C ILE A 326 -1.28 4.70 9.40
N PHE A 327 -0.02 5.00 9.67
CA PHE A 327 0.79 4.36 10.70
C PHE A 327 1.48 5.45 11.54
N GLY A 328 1.16 5.52 12.83
CA GLY A 328 1.61 6.62 13.69
C GLY A 328 3.13 6.65 13.85
N ARG A 329 3.71 5.54 14.29
CA ARG A 329 5.15 5.38 14.51
C ARG A 329 5.96 5.67 13.25
N ASP A 330 5.61 5.04 12.15
CA ASP A 330 6.28 5.16 10.86
C ASP A 330 6.26 6.62 10.38
N ALA A 331 5.09 7.27 10.41
CA ALA A 331 4.97 8.67 10.02
C ALA A 331 5.75 9.61 10.94
N LEU A 332 5.82 9.34 12.24
CA LEU A 332 6.61 10.14 13.20
C LEU A 332 8.11 10.07 12.89
N ILE A 333 8.62 8.87 12.58
CA ILE A 333 10.03 8.66 12.24
C ILE A 333 10.33 9.30 10.87
N THR A 334 9.52 9.04 9.85
CA THR A 334 9.67 9.66 8.53
C THR A 334 9.62 11.17 8.61
N ALA A 335 8.66 11.75 9.36
CA ALA A 335 8.57 13.20 9.56
C ALA A 335 9.82 13.77 10.23
N ARG A 336 10.40 13.06 11.21
CA ARG A 336 11.62 13.48 11.88
C ARG A 336 12.81 13.50 10.92
N GLU A 337 12.98 12.46 10.10
CA GLU A 337 14.05 12.38 9.09
C GLU A 337 13.87 13.45 8.00
N MET A 338 12.63 13.82 7.70
CA MET A 338 12.29 14.84 6.73
C MET A 338 12.37 16.28 7.24
N LEU A 339 12.70 16.54 8.52
CA LEU A 339 12.72 17.90 9.09
C LEU A 339 13.62 18.88 8.31
N THR A 340 14.77 18.42 7.81
CA THR A 340 15.70 19.25 7.02
C THR A 340 15.22 19.48 5.59
N PHE A 341 14.35 18.62 5.06
CA PHE A 341 13.87 18.69 3.69
C PHE A 341 12.51 19.38 3.57
N ALA A 342 11.55 18.98 4.42
CA ALA A 342 10.16 19.36 4.38
C ALA A 342 9.55 19.42 5.79
N PRO A 343 9.90 20.42 6.63
CA PRO A 343 9.38 20.51 8.00
C PRO A 343 7.85 20.62 8.05
N GLY A 344 7.21 21.10 6.98
CA GLY A 344 5.75 21.09 6.84
C GLY A 344 5.13 19.70 6.92
N LEU A 345 5.85 18.63 6.54
CA LEU A 345 5.37 17.26 6.71
C LEU A 345 5.23 16.88 8.19
N ALA A 346 6.19 17.28 9.03
CA ALA A 346 6.13 17.03 10.47
C ALA A 346 4.94 17.74 11.14
N ARG A 347 4.67 18.98 10.76
CA ARG A 347 3.46 19.71 11.20
C ARG A 347 2.18 18.92 10.87
N SER A 348 2.07 18.45 9.63
CA SER A 348 0.87 17.76 9.17
C SER A 348 0.70 16.37 9.81
N VAL A 349 1.79 15.63 10.02
CA VAL A 349 1.79 14.37 10.80
C VAL A 349 1.36 14.61 12.23
N LEU A 350 1.93 15.61 12.91
CA LEU A 350 1.58 15.95 14.30
C LEU A 350 0.09 16.30 14.44
N ARG A 351 -0.46 17.15 13.56
CA ARG A 351 -1.91 17.49 13.58
C ARG A 351 -2.81 16.28 13.35
N THR A 352 -2.45 15.44 12.37
CA THR A 352 -3.24 14.24 12.06
C THR A 352 -3.23 13.24 13.22
N LEU A 353 -2.07 12.99 13.83
CA LEU A 353 -1.97 12.08 14.96
C LEU A 353 -2.60 12.62 16.24
N ALA A 354 -2.56 13.95 16.45
CA ALA A 354 -3.30 14.60 17.53
C ALA A 354 -4.83 14.42 17.36
N ALA A 355 -5.34 14.57 16.14
CA ALA A 355 -6.75 14.35 15.83
C ALA A 355 -7.20 12.88 15.98
N LEU A 356 -6.26 11.93 15.89
CA LEU A 356 -6.49 10.50 16.08
C LEU A 356 -6.10 9.99 17.48
N GLN A 357 -5.65 10.87 18.39
CA GLN A 357 -5.20 10.48 19.73
C GLN A 357 -6.33 9.77 20.50
N GLY A 358 -5.98 8.69 21.20
CA GLY A 358 -6.91 7.92 22.01
C GLY A 358 -7.57 8.77 23.09
N SER A 359 -8.86 8.56 23.30
CA SER A 359 -9.68 9.38 24.21
C SER A 359 -10.47 8.58 25.24
N GLU A 360 -10.58 7.27 25.03
CA GLU A 360 -11.28 6.33 25.91
C GLU A 360 -10.43 5.11 26.19
N VAL A 361 -10.85 4.30 27.18
CA VAL A 361 -10.28 2.98 27.42
C VAL A 361 -11.09 1.97 26.62
N ASN A 362 -10.51 1.44 25.53
CA ASN A 362 -11.14 0.46 24.67
C ASN A 362 -10.24 -0.77 24.44
N PRO A 363 -10.49 -1.89 25.15
CA PRO A 363 -9.67 -3.10 25.04
C PRO A 363 -9.59 -3.69 23.63
N GLN A 364 -10.65 -3.59 22.82
CA GLN A 364 -10.68 -4.18 21.47
C GLN A 364 -9.71 -3.50 20.51
N ARG A 365 -9.31 -2.25 20.81
CA ARG A 365 -8.46 -1.42 19.96
C ARG A 365 -7.12 -1.10 20.61
N ASP A 366 -6.86 -1.63 21.80
CA ASP A 366 -5.75 -1.20 22.69
C ASP A 366 -5.72 0.33 22.93
N GLU A 367 -6.89 0.98 22.87
CA GLU A 367 -7.03 2.43 23.03
C GLU A 367 -7.01 2.81 24.51
N GLU A 368 -6.24 3.84 24.83
CA GLU A 368 -6.15 4.47 26.14
C GLU A 368 -6.09 6.00 25.96
N PRO A 369 -6.63 6.80 26.89
CA PRO A 369 -6.56 8.26 26.82
C PRO A 369 -5.12 8.75 26.70
N GLY A 370 -4.84 9.58 25.69
CA GLY A 370 -3.52 10.16 25.43
C GLY A 370 -2.61 9.33 24.53
N LYS A 371 -2.96 8.07 24.26
CA LYS A 371 -2.15 7.17 23.42
C LYS A 371 -2.21 7.57 21.95
N ILE A 372 -1.07 7.58 21.26
CA ILE A 372 -1.01 7.82 19.82
C ILE A 372 -1.27 6.52 19.06
N ILE A 373 -2.00 6.63 17.95
CA ILE A 373 -2.48 5.50 17.17
C ILE A 373 -1.32 4.67 16.57
N HIS A 374 -1.50 3.35 16.49
CA HIS A 374 -0.64 2.46 15.71
C HIS A 374 -0.99 2.59 14.24
N GLU A 375 -2.22 2.23 13.86
CA GLU A 375 -2.70 2.34 12.48
C GLU A 375 -4.21 2.61 12.40
N ALA A 376 -4.66 3.22 11.29
CA ALA A 376 -6.08 3.41 10.98
C ALA A 376 -6.36 3.08 9.51
N ARG A 377 -7.08 1.98 9.27
CA ARG A 377 -7.34 1.45 7.94
C ARG A 377 -8.76 1.66 7.45
N TYR A 378 -8.85 1.81 6.14
CA TYR A 378 -10.05 1.49 5.37
C TYR A 378 -10.06 0.00 5.02
N GLY A 379 -11.23 -0.47 4.62
CA GLY A 379 -11.41 -1.82 4.13
C GLY A 379 -12.64 -2.44 4.76
N GLU A 380 -13.16 -3.45 4.09
CA GLU A 380 -14.36 -4.13 4.54
C GLU A 380 -14.10 -4.90 5.84
N MET A 381 -12.92 -5.52 5.98
CA MET A 381 -12.59 -6.29 7.18
C MET A 381 -12.39 -5.40 8.41
N PRO A 382 -11.67 -4.26 8.34
CA PRO A 382 -11.67 -3.26 9.41
C PRO A 382 -13.06 -2.71 9.75
N ALA A 383 -13.87 -2.37 8.74
CA ALA A 383 -15.20 -1.77 8.93
C ALA A 383 -16.21 -2.72 9.60
N THR A 384 -16.09 -4.02 9.34
CA THR A 384 -16.94 -5.06 9.95
C THR A 384 -16.41 -5.59 11.28
N GLY A 385 -15.25 -5.12 11.73
CA GLY A 385 -14.59 -5.60 12.96
C GLY A 385 -14.01 -7.01 12.84
N GLU A 386 -13.83 -7.54 11.62
CA GLU A 386 -13.12 -8.80 11.39
C GLU A 386 -11.63 -8.69 11.74
N VAL A 387 -11.08 -7.48 11.70
CA VAL A 387 -9.74 -7.14 12.19
C VAL A 387 -9.80 -5.82 12.99
N PRO A 388 -8.92 -5.60 13.98
CA PRO A 388 -9.02 -4.45 14.89
C PRO A 388 -8.54 -3.12 14.25
N PHE A 389 -7.98 -3.18 13.05
CA PHE A 389 -7.21 -2.10 12.44
C PHE A 389 -8.01 -0.92 11.87
N GLY A 390 -9.33 -0.86 12.11
CA GLY A 390 -10.14 0.30 11.72
C GLY A 390 -9.63 1.58 12.40
N ARG A 391 -9.39 1.50 13.71
CA ARG A 391 -8.38 2.33 14.40
C ARG A 391 -7.80 1.47 15.52
N TYR A 392 -6.50 1.32 15.56
CA TYR A 392 -5.83 0.41 16.47
C TYR A 392 -4.64 1.12 17.10
N TYR A 393 -4.49 0.96 18.42
CA TYR A 393 -3.56 1.72 19.26
C TYR A 393 -2.52 0.80 19.91
N GLY A 394 -2.29 -0.41 19.40
CA GLY A 394 -1.24 -1.32 19.88
C GLY A 394 0.18 -0.88 19.50
N SER A 395 0.57 0.33 19.91
CA SER A 395 1.91 0.91 19.77
C SER A 395 2.31 1.53 21.10
N LEU A 396 3.41 1.06 21.67
CA LEU A 396 4.01 1.60 22.89
C LEU A 396 4.89 2.82 22.58
N ASP A 397 5.49 2.85 21.39
CA ASP A 397 6.53 3.79 20.96
C ASP A 397 5.98 5.06 20.29
N ALA A 398 4.82 5.04 19.64
CA ALA A 398 4.28 6.20 18.94
C ALA A 398 4.02 7.40 19.88
N THR A 399 3.55 7.14 21.11
CA THR A 399 3.23 8.21 22.07
C THR A 399 4.47 9.02 22.50
N PRO A 400 5.58 8.42 22.97
CA PRO A 400 6.79 9.20 23.23
C PRO A 400 7.40 9.80 21.94
N LEU A 401 7.33 9.10 20.80
CA LEU A 401 7.81 9.64 19.52
C LEU A 401 7.07 10.91 19.08
N PHE A 402 5.78 11.04 19.39
CA PHE A 402 4.98 12.24 19.14
C PHE A 402 5.54 13.47 19.88
N CYS A 403 5.81 13.32 21.17
CA CYS A 403 6.44 14.35 21.99
C CYS A 403 7.85 14.71 21.46
N MET A 404 8.65 13.70 21.10
CA MET A 404 9.98 13.90 20.54
C MET A 404 9.95 14.67 19.21
N LEU A 405 9.02 14.33 18.32
CA LEU A 405 8.86 15.03 17.04
C LEU A 405 8.41 16.47 17.25
N LEU A 406 7.47 16.73 18.17
CA LEU A 406 7.02 18.10 18.48
C LEU A 406 8.20 18.98 18.94
N GLY A 407 9.03 18.48 19.85
CA GLY A 407 10.24 19.19 20.29
C GLY A 407 11.26 19.39 19.17
N ALA A 408 11.50 18.35 18.35
CA ALA A 408 12.41 18.46 17.21
C ALA A 408 11.91 19.46 16.15
N TYR A 409 10.60 19.48 15.88
CA TYR A 409 9.96 20.44 14.98
C TYR A 409 10.10 21.87 15.50
N ALA A 410 9.81 22.11 16.77
CA ALA A 410 9.94 23.44 17.38
C ALA A 410 11.39 23.96 17.31
N ARG A 411 12.39 23.11 17.61
CA ARG A 411 13.80 23.48 17.47
C ARG A 411 14.19 23.81 16.03
N ALA A 412 13.66 23.07 15.05
CA ALA A 412 13.98 23.26 13.65
C ALA A 412 13.31 24.50 13.04
N THR A 413 12.11 24.88 13.52
CA THR A 413 11.25 25.87 12.85
C THR A 413 11.01 27.14 13.67
N GLY A 414 11.13 27.08 15.00
CA GLY A 414 10.72 28.14 15.91
C GLY A 414 9.20 28.34 16.00
N ASP A 415 8.39 27.44 15.44
CA ASP A 415 6.93 27.56 15.39
C ASP A 415 6.28 27.18 16.75
N LEU A 416 6.30 28.14 17.67
CA LEU A 416 5.67 28.01 18.99
C LEU A 416 4.14 28.13 18.95
N GLU A 417 3.55 28.58 17.84
CA GLU A 417 2.09 28.60 17.68
C GLU A 417 1.55 27.18 17.55
N LEU A 418 2.20 26.33 16.72
CA LEU A 418 1.85 24.91 16.64
C LEU A 418 2.07 24.20 17.99
N VAL A 419 3.13 24.53 18.72
CA VAL A 419 3.38 23.94 20.05
C VAL A 419 2.21 24.25 20.99
N ARG A 420 1.73 25.50 21.02
CA ARG A 420 0.57 25.88 21.83
C ARG A 420 -0.73 25.20 21.37
N GLU A 421 -0.93 25.08 20.05
CA GLU A 421 -2.06 24.34 19.46
C GLU A 421 -2.09 22.88 19.93
N LEU A 422 -0.94 22.20 19.90
CA LEU A 422 -0.82 20.78 20.20
C LEU A 422 -0.53 20.49 21.68
N TRP A 423 -0.40 21.52 22.52
CA TRP A 423 -0.05 21.36 23.93
C TRP A 423 -1.00 20.44 24.71
N PRO A 424 -2.34 20.51 24.55
CA PRO A 424 -3.25 19.59 25.24
C PRO A 424 -2.98 18.12 24.88
N HIS A 425 -2.64 17.85 23.62
CA HIS A 425 -2.34 16.51 23.13
C HIS A 425 -0.98 16.01 23.62
N ALA A 426 0.03 16.89 23.65
CA ALA A 426 1.35 16.59 24.19
C ALA A 426 1.28 16.26 25.70
N ARG A 427 0.49 17.03 26.47
CA ARG A 427 0.24 16.72 27.88
C ARG A 427 -0.48 15.38 28.07
N ALA A 428 -1.51 15.10 27.27
CA ALA A 428 -2.21 13.82 27.32
C ALA A 428 -1.28 12.64 26.99
N ALA A 429 -0.33 12.82 26.07
CA ALA A 429 0.68 11.81 25.76
C ALA A 429 1.63 11.53 26.93
N VAL A 430 2.05 12.57 27.68
CA VAL A 430 2.85 12.39 28.90
C VAL A 430 2.02 11.75 30.02
N ASP A 431 0.80 12.23 30.25
CA ASP A 431 -0.13 11.63 31.22
C ASP A 431 -0.38 10.14 30.91
N TRP A 432 -0.41 9.75 29.63
CA TRP A 432 -0.50 8.35 29.23
C TRP A 432 0.74 7.55 29.62
N MET A 433 1.94 8.08 29.38
CA MET A 433 3.20 7.42 29.75
C MET A 433 3.25 7.11 31.25
N GLU A 434 2.75 8.01 32.10
CA GLU A 434 2.75 7.85 33.56
C GLU A 434 1.64 6.93 34.08
N ARG A 435 0.45 6.93 33.45
CA ARG A 435 -0.74 6.25 34.01
C ARG A 435 -1.03 4.89 33.40
N TYR A 436 -0.76 4.73 32.10
CA TYR A 436 -1.15 3.55 31.33
C TYR A 436 0.07 2.82 30.75
N GLY A 437 1.12 3.57 30.42
CA GLY A 437 2.36 3.05 29.87
C GLY A 437 3.23 2.36 30.92
N ASP A 438 3.28 2.89 32.14
CA ASP A 438 3.94 2.30 33.31
C ASP A 438 2.89 1.57 34.18
N ARG A 439 2.71 0.27 33.95
CA ARG A 439 1.57 -0.48 34.51
C ARG A 439 1.82 -0.95 35.94
N ASP A 440 3.06 -1.20 36.31
CA ASP A 440 3.45 -1.67 37.64
C ASP A 440 4.04 -0.56 38.52
N GLY A 441 4.30 0.63 37.94
CA GLY A 441 4.75 1.82 38.64
C GLY A 441 6.25 1.85 38.90
N ASP A 442 7.04 1.06 38.15
CA ASP A 442 8.49 0.97 38.31
C ASP A 442 9.27 2.02 37.49
N GLY A 443 8.56 2.82 36.67
CA GLY A 443 9.11 3.88 35.83
C GLY A 443 9.37 3.48 34.38
N TYR A 444 9.21 2.20 34.02
CA TYR A 444 9.40 1.72 32.65
C TYR A 444 8.08 1.60 31.88
N LEU A 445 8.14 1.94 30.59
CA LEU A 445 7.00 1.72 29.70
C LEU A 445 6.94 0.26 29.27
N GLU A 446 5.77 -0.35 29.43
CA GLU A 446 5.53 -1.75 29.15
C GLU A 446 4.31 -1.97 28.26
N TYR A 447 4.35 -3.01 27.42
CA TYR A 447 3.18 -3.43 26.65
C TYR A 447 2.71 -4.84 27.01
N ALA A 448 1.40 -5.00 26.95
CA ALA A 448 0.73 -6.28 26.74
C ALA A 448 -0.62 -5.98 26.06
N ARG A 449 -0.93 -6.73 25.00
CA ARG A 449 -2.21 -6.64 24.29
C ARG A 449 -3.39 -6.84 25.25
N ARG A 450 -4.48 -6.09 25.05
CA ARG A 450 -5.69 -6.19 25.89
C ARG A 450 -6.63 -7.32 25.46
N THR A 451 -6.47 -7.85 24.25
CA THR A 451 -7.25 -8.98 23.71
C THR A 451 -6.38 -9.96 22.93
N GLU A 452 -6.89 -11.16 22.63
CA GLU A 452 -6.20 -12.17 21.83
C GLU A 452 -6.01 -11.77 20.36
N HIS A 453 -6.79 -10.81 19.87
CA HIS A 453 -6.74 -10.29 18.50
C HIS A 453 -5.79 -9.11 18.30
N GLY A 454 -5.23 -8.57 19.39
CA GLY A 454 -4.20 -7.52 19.33
C GLY A 454 -2.83 -8.08 18.97
N LEU A 455 -1.98 -7.19 18.43
CA LEU A 455 -0.57 -7.45 18.17
C LEU A 455 0.14 -7.91 19.44
N ALA A 456 0.85 -9.04 19.34
CA ALA A 456 1.63 -9.60 20.44
C ALA A 456 2.74 -8.65 20.87
N ASN A 457 3.47 -8.09 19.89
CA ASN A 457 4.52 -7.12 20.10
C ASN A 457 4.04 -5.72 19.66
N GLN A 458 4.24 -4.72 20.51
CA GLN A 458 3.72 -3.35 20.30
C GLN A 458 4.81 -2.29 20.16
N GLY A 459 6.07 -2.69 19.95
CA GLY A 459 7.17 -1.79 19.57
C GLY A 459 7.53 -1.94 18.08
N TRP A 460 8.58 -1.27 17.63
CA TRP A 460 9.09 -1.34 16.24
C TRP A 460 9.34 -2.79 15.72
N LYS A 461 9.57 -3.74 16.62
CA LYS A 461 9.68 -5.18 16.34
C LYS A 461 8.33 -5.88 16.53
N ASP A 462 7.33 -5.53 15.71
CA ASP A 462 5.92 -5.91 15.91
C ASP A 462 5.54 -7.33 15.40
N SER A 463 6.45 -8.04 14.73
CA SER A 463 6.26 -9.46 14.40
C SER A 463 6.34 -10.32 15.67
N GLY A 464 5.50 -11.35 15.80
CA GLY A 464 5.33 -12.09 17.06
C GLY A 464 6.54 -12.91 17.50
N ASP A 465 7.45 -13.22 16.59
CA ASP A 465 8.69 -13.94 16.86
C ASP A 465 9.91 -13.03 17.08
N SER A 466 9.74 -11.71 17.09
CA SER A 466 10.85 -10.75 17.07
C SER A 466 11.39 -10.34 18.44
N VAL A 467 10.77 -10.80 19.53
CA VAL A 467 11.22 -10.51 20.90
C VAL A 467 11.44 -11.81 21.66
N PHE A 468 12.71 -12.15 21.88
CA PHE A 468 13.14 -13.42 22.47
C PHE A 468 14.37 -13.24 23.36
N HIS A 469 14.58 -14.20 24.25
CA HIS A 469 15.77 -14.31 25.09
C HIS A 469 16.94 -14.95 24.32
N ALA A 470 18.16 -14.87 24.86
CA ALA A 470 19.36 -15.40 24.21
C ALA A 470 19.30 -16.93 23.91
N ASP A 471 18.41 -17.67 24.58
CA ASP A 471 18.15 -19.10 24.36
C ASP A 471 17.11 -19.37 23.25
N GLY A 472 16.56 -18.33 22.63
CA GLY A 472 15.55 -18.41 21.56
C GLY A 472 14.11 -18.51 22.05
N ARG A 473 13.86 -18.53 23.37
CA ARG A 473 12.50 -18.51 23.91
C ARG A 473 11.89 -17.11 23.75
N LEU A 474 10.66 -17.03 23.25
CA LEU A 474 9.92 -15.77 23.15
C LEU A 474 9.74 -15.12 24.52
N ALA A 475 9.82 -13.79 24.57
CA ALA A 475 9.54 -13.03 25.78
C ALA A 475 8.04 -13.06 26.10
N GLU A 476 7.70 -13.14 27.38
CA GLU A 476 6.31 -13.13 27.84
C GLU A 476 5.93 -11.71 28.30
N PRO A 477 4.73 -11.21 27.95
CA PRO A 477 4.25 -9.91 28.41
C PRO A 477 3.96 -9.89 29.92
N PRO A 478 4.05 -8.71 30.58
CA PRO A 478 4.41 -7.41 30.02
C PRO A 478 5.90 -7.30 29.63
N ILE A 479 6.18 -6.59 28.53
CA ILE A 479 7.55 -6.40 28.01
C ILE A 479 7.89 -4.91 28.04
N ALA A 480 9.03 -4.58 28.66
CA ALA A 480 9.65 -3.26 28.66
C ALA A 480 10.85 -3.20 27.68
N PRO A 481 10.65 -2.80 26.42
CA PRO A 481 11.74 -2.69 25.45
C PRO A 481 12.67 -1.50 25.75
N VAL A 482 13.98 -1.75 25.72
CA VAL A 482 15.01 -0.75 26.09
C VAL A 482 14.96 0.51 25.21
N GLU A 483 14.69 0.36 23.91
CA GLU A 483 14.59 1.47 22.97
C GLU A 483 13.49 2.47 23.35
N VAL A 484 12.35 1.97 23.84
CA VAL A 484 11.21 2.82 24.23
C VAL A 484 11.50 3.59 25.51
N GLN A 485 12.32 3.07 26.40
CA GLN A 485 12.74 3.80 27.60
C GLN A 485 13.60 5.02 27.22
N GLY A 486 14.46 4.86 26.21
CA GLY A 486 15.17 5.98 25.59
C GLY A 486 14.22 7.00 24.96
N TYR A 487 13.13 6.55 24.34
CA TYR A 487 12.11 7.44 23.78
C TYR A 487 11.33 8.19 24.87
N ARG A 488 10.94 7.54 25.97
CA ARG A 488 10.32 8.19 27.14
C ARG A 488 11.23 9.30 27.68
N TYR A 489 12.49 8.99 27.91
CA TYR A 489 13.47 9.96 28.37
C TYR A 489 13.57 11.17 27.43
N ALA A 490 13.75 10.93 26.13
CA ALA A 490 13.84 12.00 25.14
C ALA A 490 12.54 12.81 25.00
N ALA A 491 11.38 12.17 25.17
CA ALA A 491 10.09 12.82 25.18
C ALA A 491 9.96 13.78 26.38
N LEU A 492 10.29 13.33 27.60
CA LEU A 492 10.22 14.18 28.80
C LEU A 492 11.15 15.39 28.70
N LEU A 493 12.38 15.22 28.19
CA LEU A 493 13.28 16.35 27.93
C LEU A 493 12.70 17.33 26.92
N ALA A 494 12.14 16.82 25.82
CA ALA A 494 11.51 17.66 24.80
C ALA A 494 10.31 18.42 25.37
N MET A 495 9.49 17.78 26.20
CA MET A 495 8.33 18.42 26.82
C MET A 495 8.75 19.48 27.83
N ALA A 496 9.81 19.25 28.61
CA ALA A 496 10.34 20.25 29.53
C ALA A 496 10.85 21.50 28.79
N GLU A 497 11.64 21.31 27.72
CA GLU A 497 12.11 22.41 26.85
C GLU A 497 10.93 23.19 26.27
N LEU A 498 9.89 22.51 25.81
CA LEU A 498 8.72 23.15 25.22
C LEU A 498 7.86 23.89 26.26
N ALA A 499 7.71 23.35 27.48
CA ALA A 499 7.00 24.02 28.57
C ALA A 499 7.66 25.36 28.89
N GLU A 500 8.98 25.40 29.00
CA GLU A 500 9.74 26.63 29.20
C GLU A 500 9.54 27.60 28.02
N ALA A 501 9.64 27.09 26.78
CA ALA A 501 9.52 27.92 25.58
C ALA A 501 8.14 28.58 25.39
N ILE A 502 7.07 27.95 25.86
CA ILE A 502 5.71 28.51 25.79
C ILE A 502 5.22 29.11 27.12
N GLU A 503 6.08 29.18 28.13
CA GLU A 503 5.84 29.77 29.46
C GLU A 503 4.70 29.10 30.25
N VAL A 504 4.73 27.78 30.35
CA VAL A 504 3.79 26.98 31.16
C VAL A 504 4.50 26.10 32.18
N ASP A 505 3.79 25.73 33.25
CA ASP A 505 4.32 24.85 34.29
C ASP A 505 4.49 23.39 33.80
N GLY A 506 5.33 22.62 34.52
CA GLY A 506 5.54 21.18 34.31
C GLY A 506 6.97 20.78 33.93
N ALA A 507 7.80 21.73 33.49
CA ALA A 507 9.18 21.45 33.08
C ALA A 507 10.02 20.76 34.17
N ALA A 508 9.97 21.28 35.40
CA ALA A 508 10.73 20.75 36.53
C ALA A 508 10.31 19.31 36.88
N ASP A 509 9.01 19.01 36.83
CA ASP A 509 8.49 17.67 37.15
C ASP A 509 8.93 16.64 36.11
N TRP A 510 8.88 17.00 34.82
CA TRP A 510 9.33 16.12 33.75
C TRP A 510 10.84 15.94 33.70
N LEU A 511 11.62 16.96 34.05
CA LEU A 511 13.07 16.82 34.25
C LEU A 511 13.40 15.88 35.41
N ALA A 512 12.65 15.95 36.51
CA ALA A 512 12.80 15.02 37.62
C ALA A 512 12.44 13.58 37.22
N ALA A 513 11.32 13.39 36.51
CA ALA A 513 10.86 12.08 36.03
C ALA A 513 11.77 11.47 34.94
N ALA A 514 12.54 12.30 34.23
CA ALA A 514 13.58 11.85 33.30
C ALA A 514 14.88 11.44 34.01
N ALA A 515 15.12 11.93 35.22
CA ALA A 515 16.32 11.64 36.01
C ALA A 515 16.18 10.39 36.91
N SER A 516 14.93 9.97 37.20
CA SER A 516 14.56 8.70 37.82
C SER A 516 14.54 7.57 36.79
#